data_AF-A0A845X6Z4-F1
#
_entry.id   AF-A0A845X6Z4-F1
#
_cell.length_a   1.000
_cell.length_b   1.000
_cell.length_c   1.000
_cell.angle_alpha   90.00
_cell.angle_beta   90.00
_cell.angle_gamma   90.00
#
_symmetry.space_group_name_H-M   'P 1'
#
loop_
_entity.id
_entity.type
_entity.pdbx_description
1 polymer ?
#
loop_
_entity_poly.entity_id
_entity_poly.type
_entity_poly.pdbx_seq_one_letter_code
_entity_poly.pdbx_strand_id
1 'polypeptide(L)'
;MLGLTPARSQHLAPPTEPLAGEILVNAIPEPASLESTTHDEHSEPGSPELEPPAPNPEIGWEFSGQRELNATTISEQEYYGDCPGRQRNYIRARFFSSEMPPADRRRVVVRNITRGLDDDPFPYTDREYDEGRSSEATKMRFGTKHSGRYFHVLPGMNEFEYEIKARRRGPVLKTGTFTAEITRDLQRIQRDATYGEDEVCANDRVDLDVCADVRDRQKWSCPDGSIIRSELFPDDSRVITEIHNHTDHTIEVSINGRMRRIFPGSYYDFDNRYPSIRYESNGERRSRSLTSGTRYRFYEKDGQVRIEEYRRHSRW
;
A
#
# COMPACT_ATOMS: atom_id res chain seq x y z
N MET A 1 -52.50 14.33 -15.34
CA MET A 1 -51.88 13.70 -16.53
C MET A 1 -50.62 13.00 -16.05
N LEU A 2 -50.56 11.67 -16.28
CA LEU A 2 -49.40 10.76 -16.39
C LEU A 2 -48.36 10.81 -15.24
N GLY A 3 -48.06 9.75 -14.48
CA GLY A 3 -48.31 8.32 -14.63
C GLY A 3 -47.01 7.54 -14.38
N LEU A 4 -46.98 6.74 -13.31
CA LEU A 4 -45.96 5.74 -12.90
C LEU A 4 -45.69 4.73 -14.05
N THR A 5 -44.55 4.06 -14.23
CA THR A 5 -43.93 2.95 -13.45
C THR A 5 -42.69 2.41 -14.25
N PRO A 6 -41.85 1.51 -13.68
CA PRO A 6 -40.53 1.11 -14.21
C PRO A 6 -40.51 -0.22 -15.00
N ALA A 7 -39.39 -0.49 -15.67
CA ALA A 7 -39.06 -1.77 -16.31
C ALA A 7 -37.53 -1.97 -16.26
N ARG A 8 -36.91 -3.16 -16.28
CA ARG A 8 -37.23 -4.55 -15.97
C ARG A 8 -35.87 -5.27 -16.11
N SER A 9 -35.52 -6.12 -15.15
CA SER A 9 -34.33 -6.98 -15.15
C SER A 9 -34.36 -7.99 -16.30
N GLN A 10 -33.22 -8.25 -16.96
CA GLN A 10 -32.91 -9.52 -17.64
C GLN A 10 -31.41 -9.84 -17.61
N HIS A 11 -31.09 -10.97 -16.96
CA HIS A 11 -29.92 -11.83 -17.22
C HIS A 11 -30.04 -12.49 -18.60
N LEU A 12 -28.91 -12.70 -19.30
CA LEU A 12 -28.70 -13.82 -20.23
C LEU A 12 -27.20 -14.01 -20.56
N ALA A 13 -26.89 -15.24 -21.00
CA ALA A 13 -25.66 -16.04 -20.89
C ALA A 13 -24.51 -15.68 -21.87
N PRO A 14 -23.30 -16.25 -21.66
CA PRO A 14 -22.15 -16.08 -22.56
C PRO A 14 -22.20 -17.00 -23.80
N PRO A 15 -21.48 -16.67 -24.90
CA PRO A 15 -21.46 -17.45 -26.11
C PRO A 15 -20.41 -18.58 -26.13
N THR A 16 -20.76 -19.52 -27.00
CA THR A 16 -20.32 -20.89 -27.25
C THR A 16 -18.98 -21.01 -28.02
N GLU A 17 -18.27 -22.12 -27.78
CA GLU A 17 -17.10 -22.62 -28.55
C GLU A 17 -17.39 -22.91 -30.04
N PRO A 18 -16.36 -22.95 -30.91
CA PRO A 18 -16.42 -23.69 -32.16
C PRO A 18 -15.54 -24.97 -32.15
N LEU A 19 -16.25 -26.09 -32.28
CA LEU A 19 -16.08 -27.23 -33.19
C LEU A 19 -14.69 -27.64 -33.71
N ALA A 20 -14.37 -28.89 -33.37
CA ALA A 20 -13.41 -29.78 -33.99
C ALA A 20 -13.72 -30.05 -35.48
N GLY A 21 -12.66 -30.07 -36.29
CA GLY A 21 -12.63 -30.64 -37.64
C GLY A 21 -11.61 -31.78 -37.64
N GLU A 22 -12.11 -32.97 -37.94
CA GLU A 22 -11.43 -34.26 -37.93
C GLU A 22 -11.05 -34.64 -39.39
N ILE A 23 -10.24 -35.71 -39.53
CA ILE A 23 -10.06 -36.56 -40.75
C ILE A 23 -8.92 -36.11 -41.71
N LEU A 24 -8.01 -36.94 -42.28
CA LEU A 24 -7.97 -38.39 -42.58
C LEU A 24 -6.51 -38.92 -42.56
N VAL A 25 -6.40 -40.19 -42.21
CA VAL A 25 -5.24 -41.10 -42.23
C VAL A 25 -4.83 -41.46 -43.65
N ASN A 26 -3.53 -41.65 -43.92
CA ASN A 26 -3.08 -42.64 -44.91
C ASN A 26 -1.69 -43.20 -44.55
N ALA A 27 -1.55 -44.51 -44.71
CA ALA A 27 -0.47 -45.33 -44.22
C ALA A 27 0.26 -46.06 -45.38
N ILE A 28 1.59 -46.20 -45.25
CA ILE A 28 2.43 -47.38 -45.62
C ILE A 28 2.67 -47.60 -47.15
N PRO A 29 3.81 -48.20 -47.66
CA PRO A 29 4.87 -48.99 -47.00
C PRO A 29 6.36 -48.67 -47.34
N GLU A 30 7.27 -49.33 -46.60
CA GLU A 30 8.67 -49.65 -46.95
C GLU A 30 8.81 -50.51 -48.23
N PRO A 31 10.04 -50.68 -48.77
CA PRO A 31 10.71 -51.96 -48.50
C PRO A 31 12.23 -51.90 -48.28
N ALA A 32 12.73 -53.06 -47.83
CA ALA A 32 14.04 -53.36 -47.27
C ALA A 32 15.21 -53.58 -48.26
N SER A 33 16.42 -53.46 -47.69
CA SER A 33 17.65 -54.27 -47.83
C SER A 33 18.31 -54.52 -49.19
N LEU A 34 19.63 -54.27 -49.28
CA LEU A 34 20.67 -55.24 -49.66
C LEU A 34 22.09 -54.65 -49.55
N GLU A 35 23.07 -55.55 -49.52
CA GLU A 35 24.37 -55.52 -48.84
C GLU A 35 25.58 -55.03 -49.67
N SER A 36 26.73 -54.93 -48.96
CA SER A 36 28.11 -55.15 -49.40
C SER A 36 28.78 -54.01 -50.21
N THR A 37 29.99 -53.52 -49.91
CA THR A 37 31.26 -54.27 -49.98
C THR A 37 32.41 -53.43 -49.36
N THR A 38 33.47 -54.13 -48.95
CA THR A 38 34.79 -53.76 -48.39
C THR A 38 35.62 -52.70 -49.14
N HIS A 39 36.45 -51.89 -48.43
CA HIS A 39 37.94 -51.93 -48.49
C HIS A 39 38.63 -50.76 -47.73
N ASP A 40 39.75 -51.14 -47.12
CA ASP A 40 41.04 -50.45 -46.93
C ASP A 40 41.33 -49.32 -45.92
N GLU A 41 42.43 -49.60 -45.23
CA GLU A 41 43.24 -48.83 -44.30
C GLU A 41 43.77 -47.52 -44.90
N HIS A 42 43.68 -46.43 -44.13
CA HIS A 42 44.81 -45.51 -43.93
C HIS A 42 44.60 -44.77 -42.61
N SER A 43 45.39 -45.13 -41.60
CA SER A 43 45.47 -44.39 -40.33
C SER A 43 46.41 -43.21 -40.54
N GLU A 44 45.87 -42.01 -40.70
CA GLU A 44 46.62 -40.78 -40.45
C GLU A 44 46.62 -40.49 -38.94
N PRO A 45 47.76 -40.12 -38.33
CA PRO A 45 47.79 -39.72 -36.94
C PRO A 45 47.06 -38.38 -36.78
N GLY A 46 45.90 -38.44 -36.10
CA GLY A 46 45.08 -37.29 -35.78
C GLY A 46 45.90 -36.20 -35.09
N SER A 47 45.86 -35.00 -35.69
CA SER A 47 46.21 -33.77 -34.99
C SER A 47 45.40 -33.67 -33.70
N PRO A 48 45.98 -33.21 -32.58
CA PRO A 48 45.22 -33.03 -31.36
C PRO A 48 44.10 -32.01 -31.61
N GLU A 49 42.87 -32.51 -31.62
CA GLU A 49 41.66 -31.71 -31.57
C GLU A 49 41.71 -30.91 -30.28
N LEU A 50 42.02 -29.62 -30.40
CA LEU A 50 42.00 -28.68 -29.29
C LEU A 50 40.55 -28.60 -28.80
N GLU A 51 40.27 -29.19 -27.63
CA GLU A 51 38.99 -29.02 -26.96
C GLU A 51 38.64 -27.53 -26.90
N PRO A 52 37.42 -27.12 -27.26
CA PRO A 52 37.02 -25.73 -27.16
C PRO A 52 37.19 -25.25 -25.72
N PRO A 53 37.69 -24.02 -25.49
CA PRO A 53 37.88 -23.50 -24.15
C PRO A 53 36.57 -23.57 -23.37
N ALA A 54 36.63 -24.06 -22.14
CA ALA A 54 35.47 -24.16 -21.26
C ALA A 54 34.74 -22.81 -21.19
N PRO A 55 33.40 -22.80 -21.23
CA PRO A 55 32.64 -21.56 -21.15
C PRO A 55 32.98 -20.82 -19.86
N ASN A 56 33.14 -19.50 -19.94
CA ASN A 56 33.40 -18.67 -18.78
C ASN A 56 32.30 -18.89 -17.72
N PRO A 57 32.67 -18.99 -16.44
CA PRO A 57 31.71 -19.25 -15.39
C PRO A 57 30.69 -18.12 -15.25
N GLU A 58 29.41 -18.48 -15.27
CA GLU A 58 28.31 -17.54 -15.06
C GLU A 58 28.15 -17.22 -13.58
N ILE A 59 28.12 -15.93 -13.25
CA ILE A 59 28.07 -15.43 -11.88
C ILE A 59 27.24 -14.15 -11.82
N GLY A 60 26.35 -14.05 -10.83
CA GLY A 60 25.76 -12.77 -10.45
C GLY A 60 24.26 -12.83 -10.14
N TRP A 61 23.52 -11.80 -10.54
CA TRP A 61 22.11 -11.62 -10.18
C TRP A 61 21.15 -12.18 -11.23
N GLU A 62 20.32 -13.13 -10.81
CA GLU A 62 19.12 -13.55 -11.51
C GLU A 62 17.92 -12.69 -11.06
N PHE A 63 17.39 -11.87 -11.97
CA PHE A 63 16.23 -11.04 -11.68
C PHE A 63 14.93 -11.78 -11.98
N SER A 64 13.97 -11.68 -11.06
CA SER A 64 12.68 -12.38 -11.22
C SER A 64 11.94 -11.87 -12.46
N GLY A 65 11.61 -12.78 -13.37
CA GLY A 65 10.93 -12.47 -14.63
C GLY A 65 11.87 -12.07 -15.77
N GLN A 66 13.19 -12.07 -15.56
CA GLN A 66 14.20 -11.78 -16.57
C GLN A 66 14.97 -13.04 -16.96
N ARG A 67 15.40 -13.11 -18.23
CA ARG A 67 16.24 -14.21 -18.75
C ARG A 67 17.73 -13.89 -18.67
N GLU A 68 18.08 -12.62 -18.75
CA GLU A 68 19.46 -12.16 -18.76
C GLU A 68 20.01 -12.07 -17.33
N LEU A 69 21.20 -12.63 -17.13
CA LEU A 69 21.95 -12.49 -15.89
C LEU A 69 22.55 -11.08 -15.82
N ASN A 70 22.58 -10.48 -14.64
CA ASN A 70 23.25 -9.20 -14.39
C ASN A 70 22.69 -7.97 -15.12
N ALA A 71 21.50 -8.04 -15.70
CA ALA A 71 20.85 -6.88 -16.30
C ALA A 71 19.38 -6.77 -15.87
N THR A 72 18.94 -5.59 -15.46
CA THR A 72 17.52 -5.34 -15.20
C THR A 72 17.13 -3.87 -15.23
N THR A 73 15.82 -3.63 -15.24
CA THR A 73 15.23 -2.31 -15.09
C THR A 73 14.37 -2.28 -13.83
N ILE A 74 14.58 -1.28 -12.98
CA ILE A 74 13.71 -1.00 -11.82
C ILE A 74 12.92 0.26 -12.14
N SER A 75 11.59 0.15 -12.14
CA SER A 75 10.70 1.29 -12.32
C SER A 75 10.53 2.09 -11.03
N GLU A 76 10.58 3.41 -11.10
CA GLU A 76 10.19 4.33 -10.03
C GLU A 76 9.14 5.29 -10.55
N GLN A 77 8.23 5.74 -9.69
CA GLN A 77 7.24 6.76 -10.05
C GLN A 77 7.52 8.03 -9.26
N GLU A 78 7.57 9.15 -9.96
CA GLU A 78 7.64 10.49 -9.41
C GLU A 78 6.32 11.20 -9.71
N TYR A 79 5.57 11.50 -8.64
CA TYR A 79 4.32 12.23 -8.71
C TYR A 79 4.57 13.73 -8.59
N TYR A 80 3.92 14.49 -9.47
CA TYR A 80 3.91 15.97 -9.47
C TYR A 80 2.47 16.49 -9.50
N GLY A 81 2.28 17.79 -9.28
CA GLY A 81 0.96 18.42 -9.13
C GLY A 81 0.65 18.71 -7.67
N ASP A 82 -0.63 18.69 -7.30
CA ASP A 82 -1.09 19.00 -5.94
C ASP A 82 -0.63 17.95 -4.91
N CYS A 83 -0.45 16.71 -5.35
CA CYS A 83 -0.08 15.58 -4.51
C CYS A 83 1.32 15.05 -4.89
N PRO A 84 2.40 15.79 -4.62
CA PRO A 84 3.75 15.37 -4.99
C PRO A 84 4.21 14.16 -4.17
N GLY A 85 5.15 13.38 -4.71
CA GLY A 85 5.72 12.25 -3.98
C GLY A 85 6.55 11.33 -4.86
N ARG A 86 7.18 10.31 -4.25
CA ARG A 86 7.91 9.28 -4.98
C ARG A 86 7.53 7.90 -4.49
N GLN A 87 7.14 7.03 -5.42
CA GLN A 87 7.00 5.61 -5.16
C GLN A 87 8.26 4.89 -5.64
N ARG A 88 8.99 4.33 -4.66
CA ARG A 88 10.18 3.51 -4.92
C ARG A 88 9.76 2.05 -5.00
N ASN A 89 9.86 1.44 -6.17
CA ASN A 89 9.63 0.01 -6.31
C ASN A 89 10.91 -0.77 -5.99
N TYR A 90 10.77 -2.10 -5.99
CA TYR A 90 11.88 -3.02 -5.84
C TYR A 90 11.71 -4.17 -6.82
N ILE A 91 12.82 -4.78 -7.20
CA ILE A 91 12.85 -6.05 -7.93
C ILE A 91 13.39 -7.16 -7.03
N ARG A 92 12.96 -8.39 -7.27
CA ARG A 92 13.52 -9.56 -6.58
C ARG A 92 14.69 -10.10 -7.38
N ALA A 93 15.84 -10.25 -6.73
CA ALA A 93 17.05 -10.84 -7.31
C ALA A 93 17.51 -12.05 -6.49
N ARG A 94 18.13 -13.04 -7.15
CA ARG A 94 18.77 -14.20 -6.52
C ARG A 94 20.21 -14.30 -7.00
N PHE A 95 21.13 -14.65 -6.12
CA PHE A 95 22.53 -14.85 -6.50
C PHE A 95 22.69 -16.23 -7.15
N PHE A 96 23.41 -16.28 -8.26
CA PHE A 96 23.71 -17.48 -9.03
C PHE A 96 25.22 -17.59 -9.29
N SER A 97 25.75 -18.81 -9.23
CA SER A 97 27.13 -19.15 -9.58
C SER A 97 27.13 -20.53 -10.22
N SER A 98 27.66 -20.66 -11.43
CA SER A 98 27.80 -21.96 -12.09
C SER A 98 28.91 -22.83 -11.47
N GLU A 99 29.95 -22.20 -10.91
CA GLU A 99 31.11 -22.90 -10.35
C GLU A 99 30.90 -23.42 -8.94
N MET A 100 30.08 -22.73 -8.15
CA MET A 100 29.79 -23.14 -6.77
C MET A 100 28.28 -23.07 -6.54
N PRO A 101 27.52 -24.11 -6.95
CA PRO A 101 26.07 -24.14 -6.83
C PRO A 101 25.60 -24.20 -5.36
N PRO A 102 24.29 -24.03 -5.10
CA PRO A 102 23.73 -24.22 -3.76
C PRO A 102 24.05 -25.61 -3.17
N ALA A 103 24.23 -25.68 -1.85
CA ALA A 103 24.35 -26.96 -1.12
C ALA A 103 24.05 -26.79 0.37
N ASP A 104 23.71 -27.89 1.05
CA ASP A 104 23.22 -27.89 2.44
C ASP A 104 23.92 -26.86 3.36
N ARG A 105 23.09 -26.01 3.99
CA ARG A 105 23.45 -24.93 4.93
C ARG A 105 24.34 -23.82 4.38
N ARG A 106 24.68 -23.81 3.09
CA ARG A 106 25.47 -22.72 2.51
C ARG A 106 24.69 -21.41 2.58
N ARG A 107 25.46 -20.33 2.66
CA ARG A 107 24.94 -18.98 2.61
C ARG A 107 25.80 -18.15 1.67
N VAL A 108 25.19 -17.17 1.04
CA VAL A 108 25.90 -16.19 0.23
C VAL A 108 25.70 -14.81 0.83
N VAL A 109 26.81 -14.11 1.02
CA VAL A 109 26.82 -12.70 1.35
C VAL A 109 27.23 -11.94 0.10
N VAL A 110 26.42 -10.98 -0.34
CA VAL A 110 26.77 -10.09 -1.46
C VAL A 110 26.76 -8.66 -0.96
N ARG A 111 27.83 -7.91 -1.22
CA ARG A 111 27.99 -6.48 -0.87
C ARG A 111 28.06 -5.67 -2.16
N ASN A 112 27.40 -4.52 -2.17
CA ASN A 112 27.53 -3.55 -3.24
C ASN A 112 28.64 -2.56 -2.89
N ILE A 113 29.74 -2.64 -3.63
CA ILE A 113 30.94 -1.80 -3.43
C ILE A 113 31.04 -0.66 -4.45
N THR A 114 29.96 -0.43 -5.20
CA THR A 114 29.90 0.64 -6.20
C THR A 114 30.23 2.01 -5.59
N ARG A 115 31.11 2.76 -6.26
CA ARG A 115 31.47 4.12 -5.84
C ARG A 115 30.24 5.02 -5.75
N GLY A 116 30.11 5.75 -4.64
CA GLY A 116 28.99 6.65 -4.35
C GLY A 116 27.91 6.07 -3.42
N LEU A 117 28.09 4.83 -2.96
CA LEU A 117 27.33 4.27 -1.85
C LEU A 117 27.96 4.66 -0.51
N ASP A 118 27.13 4.66 0.54
CA ASP A 118 27.62 4.77 1.92
C ASP A 118 28.37 3.48 2.27
N ASP A 119 29.61 3.61 2.74
CA ASP A 119 30.52 2.50 3.02
C ASP A 119 30.46 1.99 4.48
N ASP A 120 29.70 2.65 5.36
CA ASP A 120 29.53 2.29 6.78
C ASP A 120 28.09 1.89 7.16
N PRO A 121 27.71 0.60 6.99
CA PRO A 121 28.34 -0.37 6.12
C PRO A 121 27.87 -0.22 4.67
N PHE A 122 28.68 -0.70 3.72
CA PHE A 122 28.22 -0.95 2.34
C PHE A 122 26.89 -1.71 2.34
N PRO A 123 25.94 -1.39 1.45
CA PRO A 123 24.74 -2.18 1.28
C PRO A 123 25.11 -3.64 1.03
N TYR A 124 24.57 -4.55 1.85
CA TYR A 124 24.80 -5.99 1.70
C TYR A 124 23.52 -6.79 1.89
N THR A 125 23.56 -8.03 1.42
CA THR A 125 22.58 -9.07 1.73
C THR A 125 23.30 -10.33 2.19
N ASP A 126 22.67 -11.08 3.10
CA ASP A 126 23.08 -12.41 3.56
C ASP A 126 21.88 -13.33 3.37
N ARG A 127 21.97 -14.25 2.40
CA ARG A 127 20.88 -15.10 1.92
C ARG A 127 21.23 -16.58 2.07
N GLU A 128 20.20 -17.39 2.25
CA GLU A 128 20.33 -18.86 2.15
C GLU A 128 20.74 -19.25 0.73
N TYR A 129 21.61 -20.23 0.62
CA TYR A 129 22.19 -20.70 -0.63
C TYR A 129 22.36 -22.22 -0.60
N ASP A 130 21.35 -22.90 -0.07
CA ASP A 130 21.38 -24.32 0.28
C ASP A 130 20.54 -25.23 -0.60
N GLU A 131 19.54 -24.67 -1.30
CA GLU A 131 18.66 -25.41 -2.19
C GLU A 131 18.42 -24.70 -3.54
N GLY A 132 17.87 -25.45 -4.49
CA GLY A 132 17.52 -24.95 -5.82
C GLY A 132 18.74 -24.61 -6.68
N ARG A 133 18.57 -23.66 -7.60
CA ARG A 133 19.64 -23.22 -8.53
C ARG A 133 20.35 -21.93 -8.08
N SER A 134 19.71 -21.14 -7.23
CA SER A 134 20.17 -19.81 -6.82
C SER A 134 19.72 -19.50 -5.39
N SER A 135 20.23 -18.41 -4.82
CA SER A 135 19.96 -18.06 -3.42
C SER A 135 18.49 -17.75 -3.11
N GLU A 136 18.18 -17.68 -1.82
CA GLU A 136 17.01 -16.97 -1.32
C GLU A 136 16.95 -15.56 -1.95
N ALA A 137 15.74 -15.12 -2.32
CA ALA A 137 15.55 -13.85 -2.99
C ALA A 137 15.83 -12.66 -2.06
N THR A 138 16.48 -11.64 -2.60
CA THR A 138 16.63 -10.32 -1.98
C THR A 138 15.77 -9.28 -2.70
N LYS A 139 15.30 -8.26 -1.97
CA LYS A 139 14.59 -7.13 -2.56
C LYS A 139 15.59 -6.02 -2.88
N MET A 140 15.83 -5.78 -4.16
CA MET A 140 16.74 -4.76 -4.66
C MET A 140 15.99 -3.48 -5.03
N ARG A 141 16.48 -2.31 -4.60
CA ARG A 141 15.92 -0.99 -4.94
C ARG A 141 16.99 0.08 -4.99
N PHE A 142 16.69 1.22 -5.60
CA PHE A 142 17.64 2.34 -5.60
C PHE A 142 17.81 2.96 -4.21
N GLY A 143 19.06 3.33 -3.89
CA GLY A 143 19.45 4.12 -2.74
C GLY A 143 20.92 3.94 -2.39
N THR A 144 21.42 4.71 -1.42
CA THR A 144 22.86 4.80 -1.13
C THR A 144 23.27 4.06 0.14
N LYS A 145 22.35 3.86 1.08
CA LYS A 145 22.64 3.34 2.42
C LYS A 145 22.08 1.95 2.64
N HIS A 146 22.78 1.11 3.41
CA HIS A 146 22.22 -0.15 3.90
C HIS A 146 20.90 0.07 4.67
N SER A 147 19.87 -0.71 4.34
CA SER A 147 18.53 -0.55 4.93
C SER A 147 17.80 -1.89 5.07
N GLY A 148 18.09 -2.62 6.15
CA GLY A 148 17.30 -3.75 6.62
C GLY A 148 16.93 -4.75 5.51
N ARG A 149 15.65 -4.72 5.09
CA ARG A 149 15.09 -5.67 4.11
C ARG A 149 15.46 -5.40 2.64
N TYR A 150 16.13 -4.30 2.33
CA TYR A 150 16.42 -3.90 0.96
C TYR A 150 17.91 -3.85 0.69
N PHE A 151 18.31 -4.47 -0.41
CA PHE A 151 19.63 -4.37 -0.97
C PHE A 151 19.69 -3.15 -1.91
N HIS A 152 20.53 -2.19 -1.57
CA HIS A 152 20.57 -0.89 -2.24
C HIS A 152 21.57 -0.88 -3.39
N VAL A 153 21.12 -0.30 -4.51
CA VAL A 153 21.90 -0.17 -5.76
C VAL A 153 21.80 1.25 -6.32
N LEU A 154 22.73 1.59 -7.19
CA LEU A 154 22.72 2.83 -7.98
C LEU A 154 22.19 2.55 -9.39
N PRO A 155 21.68 3.56 -10.11
CA PRO A 155 21.39 3.43 -11.53
C PRO A 155 22.69 3.24 -12.33
N GLY A 156 22.66 2.38 -13.34
CA GLY A 156 23.79 2.03 -14.19
C GLY A 156 24.55 0.79 -13.70
N MET A 157 25.85 0.73 -14.01
CA MET A 157 26.69 -0.41 -13.65
C MET A 157 27.02 -0.40 -12.16
N ASN A 158 26.69 -1.49 -11.46
CA ASN A 158 27.03 -1.72 -10.07
C ASN A 158 28.09 -2.81 -9.95
N GLU A 159 29.04 -2.62 -9.04
CA GLU A 159 30.09 -3.59 -8.70
C GLU A 159 29.76 -4.29 -7.38
N PHE A 160 29.86 -5.61 -7.37
CA PHE A 160 29.52 -6.45 -6.24
C PHE A 160 30.68 -7.35 -5.84
N GLU A 161 30.85 -7.50 -4.53
CA GLU A 161 31.67 -8.54 -3.93
C GLU A 161 30.78 -9.61 -3.34
N TYR A 162 31.15 -10.89 -3.48
CA TYR A 162 30.44 -11.98 -2.85
C TYR A 162 31.34 -12.89 -2.04
N GLU A 163 30.74 -13.50 -1.01
CA GLU A 163 31.33 -14.56 -0.19
C GLU A 163 30.33 -15.72 -0.09
N ILE A 164 30.69 -16.90 -0.58
CA ILE A 164 29.94 -18.14 -0.33
C ILE A 164 30.54 -18.80 0.91
N LYS A 165 29.71 -19.09 1.91
CA LYS A 165 30.12 -19.65 3.21
C LYS A 165 29.49 -21.01 3.40
N ALA A 166 30.21 -21.91 4.07
CA ALA A 166 29.70 -23.25 4.40
C ALA A 166 28.46 -23.20 5.30
N ARG A 167 28.33 -22.13 6.10
CA ARG A 167 27.20 -21.81 7.00
C ARG A 167 27.33 -20.37 7.50
N ARG A 168 26.31 -19.85 8.18
CA ARG A 168 26.24 -18.45 8.66
C ARG A 168 27.48 -17.93 9.40
N ARG A 169 28.12 -18.78 10.23
CA ARG A 169 29.37 -18.48 10.94
C ARG A 169 30.48 -19.48 10.57
N GLY A 170 30.44 -19.97 9.33
CA GLY A 170 31.40 -20.94 8.78
C GLY A 170 32.53 -20.28 8.02
N PRO A 171 33.54 -21.07 7.59
CA PRO A 171 34.58 -20.59 6.72
C PRO A 171 34.00 -20.12 5.37
N VAL A 172 34.68 -19.15 4.77
CA VAL A 172 34.44 -18.73 3.39
C VAL A 172 34.99 -19.81 2.47
N LEU A 173 34.13 -20.32 1.60
CA LEU A 173 34.46 -21.35 0.61
C LEU A 173 34.92 -20.72 -0.71
N LYS A 174 34.34 -19.57 -1.07
CA LYS A 174 34.64 -18.85 -2.30
C LYS A 174 34.35 -17.37 -2.16
N THR A 175 35.15 -16.56 -2.81
CA THR A 175 34.96 -15.12 -2.97
C THR A 175 35.15 -14.71 -4.42
N GLY A 176 34.58 -13.57 -4.79
CA GLY A 176 34.87 -12.95 -6.07
C GLY A 176 34.09 -11.66 -6.24
N THR A 177 34.20 -11.10 -7.44
CA THR A 177 33.46 -9.92 -7.84
C THR A 177 32.67 -10.18 -9.12
N PHE A 178 31.62 -9.41 -9.32
CA PHE A 178 30.88 -9.35 -10.58
C PHE A 178 30.19 -7.99 -10.70
N THR A 179 29.74 -7.65 -11.89
CA THR A 179 29.02 -6.41 -12.16
C THR A 179 27.60 -6.70 -12.63
N ALA A 180 26.65 -5.79 -12.33
CA ALA A 180 25.32 -5.83 -12.93
C ALA A 180 24.85 -4.43 -13.33
N GLU A 181 24.22 -4.33 -14.49
CA GLU A 181 23.61 -3.11 -15.01
C GLU A 181 22.16 -3.01 -14.53
N ILE A 182 21.88 -1.95 -13.75
CA ILE A 182 20.56 -1.68 -13.20
C ILE A 182 20.03 -0.37 -13.78
N THR A 183 19.16 -0.45 -14.78
CA THR A 183 18.56 0.71 -15.42
C THR A 183 17.44 1.27 -14.55
N ARG A 184 17.40 2.61 -14.40
CA ARG A 184 16.26 3.31 -13.78
C ARG A 184 15.26 3.68 -14.85
N ASP A 185 14.05 3.17 -14.73
CA ASP A 185 12.90 3.66 -15.48
C ASP A 185 12.10 4.62 -14.59
N LEU A 186 12.25 5.92 -14.78
CA LEU A 186 11.55 6.93 -13.99
C LEU A 186 10.32 7.41 -14.75
N GLN A 187 9.14 7.05 -14.24
CA GLN A 187 7.87 7.55 -14.76
C GLN A 187 7.43 8.78 -13.98
N ARG A 188 7.21 9.88 -14.69
CA ARG A 188 6.63 11.10 -14.12
C ARG A 188 5.13 11.11 -14.35
N ILE A 189 4.36 11.14 -13.27
CA ILE A 189 2.92 11.00 -13.30
C ILE A 189 2.29 12.22 -12.64
N GLN A 190 1.39 12.90 -13.34
CA GLN A 190 0.58 13.95 -12.75
C GLN A 190 -0.38 13.35 -11.72
N ARG A 191 -0.43 13.93 -10.54
CA ARG A 191 -1.31 13.49 -9.45
C ARG A 191 -1.92 14.71 -8.78
N ASP A 192 -3.09 15.07 -9.27
CA ASP A 192 -3.87 16.19 -8.78
C ASP A 192 -4.78 15.76 -7.64
N ALA A 193 -5.13 16.72 -6.77
CA ALA A 193 -6.05 16.47 -5.68
C ALA A 193 -7.48 16.44 -6.22
N THR A 194 -8.31 15.61 -5.61
CA THR A 194 -9.75 15.56 -5.90
C THR A 194 -10.49 16.46 -4.93
N TYR A 195 -11.33 17.32 -5.47
CA TYR A 195 -12.27 18.13 -4.70
C TYR A 195 -13.41 17.27 -4.16
N GLY A 196 -13.81 17.51 -2.92
CA GLY A 196 -14.98 16.90 -2.32
C GLY A 196 -15.67 17.81 -1.31
N GLU A 197 -16.95 17.53 -1.08
CA GLU A 197 -17.79 18.23 -0.12
C GLU A 197 -18.43 17.20 0.82
N ASP A 198 -18.44 17.49 2.11
CA ASP A 198 -19.19 16.73 3.12
C ASP A 198 -19.69 17.60 4.28
N GLU A 199 -20.77 17.17 4.94
CA GLU A 199 -21.19 17.77 6.21
C GLU A 199 -20.26 17.27 7.33
N VAL A 200 -19.77 18.19 8.16
CA VAL A 200 -19.00 17.85 9.36
C VAL A 200 -19.47 18.64 10.57
N CYS A 201 -19.16 18.12 11.76
CA CYS A 201 -19.27 18.91 12.96
C CYS A 201 -18.09 19.88 13.08
N ALA A 202 -18.35 21.13 13.45
CA ALA A 202 -17.30 22.09 13.80
C ALA A 202 -16.44 21.61 14.98
N ASN A 203 -17.01 20.79 15.87
CA ASN A 203 -16.28 20.05 16.90
C ASN A 203 -16.07 18.60 16.48
N ASP A 204 -14.83 18.25 16.14
CA ASP A 204 -14.42 16.91 15.72
C ASP A 204 -14.61 15.81 16.79
N ARG A 205 -14.86 16.19 18.04
CA ARG A 205 -15.16 15.25 19.15
C ARG A 205 -16.62 14.85 19.27
N VAL A 206 -17.48 15.39 18.41
CA VAL A 206 -18.94 15.22 18.49
C VAL A 206 -19.44 14.58 17.21
N ASP A 207 -20.22 13.52 17.34
CA ASP A 207 -20.84 12.86 16.18
C ASP A 207 -21.80 13.82 15.47
N LEU A 208 -21.86 13.70 14.14
CA LEU A 208 -22.64 14.61 13.29
C LEU A 208 -24.13 14.64 13.66
N ASP A 209 -24.67 13.53 14.16
CA ASP A 209 -26.08 13.41 14.54
C ASP A 209 -26.42 14.20 15.82
N VAL A 210 -25.48 14.40 16.74
CA VAL A 210 -25.68 15.22 17.95
C VAL A 210 -24.97 16.57 17.89
N CYS A 211 -24.24 16.85 16.81
CA CYS A 211 -23.51 18.10 16.63
C CYS A 211 -24.43 19.31 16.48
N ALA A 212 -24.27 20.32 17.34
CA ALA A 212 -25.00 21.57 17.30
C ALA A 212 -24.61 22.47 16.12
N ASP A 213 -23.35 22.45 15.71
CA ASP A 213 -22.77 23.31 14.67
C ASP A 213 -22.26 22.46 13.50
N VAL A 214 -23.19 22.11 12.60
CA VAL A 214 -22.92 21.34 11.39
C VAL A 214 -22.60 22.29 10.24
N ARG A 215 -21.52 21.99 9.51
CA ARG A 215 -21.00 22.84 8.44
C ARG A 215 -20.69 22.04 7.19
N ASP A 216 -20.75 22.72 6.06
CA ASP A 216 -20.26 22.18 4.81
C ASP A 216 -18.73 22.29 4.81
N ARG A 217 -18.05 21.16 4.57
CA ARG A 217 -16.61 21.12 4.45
C ARG A 217 -16.24 20.90 3.00
N GLN A 218 -15.50 21.84 2.44
CA GLN A 218 -14.81 21.69 1.17
C GLN A 218 -13.42 21.12 1.46
N LYS A 219 -13.00 20.09 0.71
CA LYS A 219 -11.67 19.45 0.90
C LYS A 219 -11.05 19.05 -0.42
N TRP A 220 -9.72 19.10 -0.46
CA TRP A 220 -8.88 18.59 -1.54
C TRP A 220 -8.09 17.41 -0.99
N SER A 221 -8.38 16.23 -1.54
CA SER A 221 -7.80 14.97 -1.08
C SER A 221 -6.92 14.34 -2.16
N CYS A 222 -5.77 13.82 -1.76
CA CYS A 222 -4.94 12.99 -2.62
C CYS A 222 -5.53 11.56 -2.74
N PRO A 223 -5.14 10.79 -3.78
CA PRO A 223 -5.61 9.41 -3.95
C PRO A 223 -5.25 8.46 -2.79
N ASP A 224 -4.25 8.80 -1.97
CA ASP A 224 -3.87 8.05 -0.77
C ASP A 224 -4.73 8.39 0.46
N GLY A 225 -5.69 9.30 0.32
CA GLY A 225 -6.60 9.76 1.38
C GLY A 225 -6.08 10.93 2.21
N SER A 226 -4.85 11.41 1.97
CA SER A 226 -4.35 12.61 2.64
C SER A 226 -5.13 13.85 2.19
N ILE A 227 -5.45 14.74 3.14
CA ILE A 227 -6.15 15.99 2.87
C ILE A 227 -5.10 17.11 2.84
N ILE A 228 -4.96 17.78 1.70
CA ILE A 228 -3.96 18.85 1.53
C ILE A 228 -4.53 20.24 1.84
N ARG A 229 -5.85 20.39 1.71
CA ARG A 229 -6.59 21.62 2.03
C ARG A 229 -7.99 21.26 2.47
N SER A 230 -8.49 21.96 3.48
CA SER A 230 -9.87 21.84 3.92
C SER A 230 -10.37 23.17 4.47
N GLU A 231 -11.61 23.51 4.14
CA GLU A 231 -12.29 24.75 4.53
C GLU A 231 -13.71 24.44 4.98
N LEU A 232 -14.17 25.10 6.04
CA LEU A 232 -15.52 24.96 6.58
C LEU A 232 -16.36 26.17 6.17
N PHE A 233 -17.61 25.93 5.80
CA PHE A 233 -18.58 26.94 5.40
C PHE A 233 -19.87 26.80 6.22
N PRO A 234 -20.34 27.88 6.88
CA PRO A 234 -19.63 29.15 7.06
C PRO A 234 -18.35 29.00 7.90
N ASP A 235 -17.33 29.80 7.60
CA ASP A 235 -16.06 29.81 8.34
C ASP A 235 -16.23 30.59 9.66
N ASP A 236 -16.84 29.97 10.67
CA ASP A 236 -16.96 30.54 12.01
C ASP A 236 -15.96 29.87 12.98
N SER A 237 -15.07 30.64 13.60
CA SER A 237 -14.16 30.10 14.62
C SER A 237 -14.85 29.59 15.90
N ARG A 238 -16.16 29.83 16.10
CA ARG A 238 -16.88 29.51 17.33
C ARG A 238 -17.65 28.21 17.21
N VAL A 239 -17.47 27.33 18.19
CA VAL A 239 -18.26 26.11 18.37
C VAL A 239 -19.41 26.42 19.31
N ILE A 240 -20.66 26.21 18.87
CA ILE A 240 -21.87 26.52 19.63
C ILE A 240 -22.45 25.25 20.27
N THR A 241 -22.84 25.30 21.54
CA THR A 241 -23.66 24.28 22.20
C THR A 241 -25.10 24.79 22.29
N GLU A 242 -26.06 23.95 21.89
CA GLU A 242 -27.49 24.25 21.99
C GLU A 242 -28.12 23.43 23.13
N ILE A 243 -28.95 24.05 23.95
CA ILE A 243 -29.76 23.36 24.97
C ILE A 243 -31.24 23.68 24.73
N HIS A 244 -31.98 22.67 24.28
CA HIS A 244 -33.41 22.76 24.02
C HIS A 244 -34.22 22.42 25.27
N ASN A 245 -35.35 23.09 25.50
CA ASN A 245 -36.30 22.72 26.53
C ASN A 245 -37.53 22.05 25.90
N HIS A 246 -37.61 20.72 25.99
CA HIS A 246 -38.75 19.93 25.53
C HIS A 246 -39.73 19.56 26.66
N THR A 247 -39.65 20.26 27.80
CA THR A 247 -40.67 20.17 28.86
C THR A 247 -41.80 21.17 28.58
N ASP A 248 -42.88 21.07 29.35
CA ASP A 248 -44.05 21.96 29.27
C ASP A 248 -43.94 23.21 30.15
N HIS A 249 -42.87 23.34 30.95
CA HIS A 249 -42.65 24.44 31.87
C HIS A 249 -41.26 25.08 31.70
N THR A 250 -41.07 26.26 32.29
CA THR A 250 -39.80 26.97 32.19
C THR A 250 -38.77 26.33 33.13
N ILE A 251 -37.59 26.03 32.61
CA ILE A 251 -36.48 25.48 33.40
C ILE A 251 -35.52 26.60 33.78
N GLU A 252 -35.25 26.72 35.07
CA GLU A 252 -34.21 27.59 35.59
C GLU A 252 -32.89 26.84 35.69
N VAL A 253 -31.87 27.36 35.02
CA VAL A 253 -30.55 26.72 34.94
C VAL A 253 -29.45 27.72 35.28
N SER A 254 -28.39 27.23 35.92
CA SER A 254 -27.13 27.96 36.06
C SER A 254 -26.13 27.40 35.05
N ILE A 255 -25.76 28.21 34.05
CA ILE A 255 -24.74 27.85 33.07
C ILE A 255 -23.50 28.66 33.39
N ASN A 256 -22.40 27.98 33.76
CA ASN A 256 -21.15 28.61 34.20
C ASN A 256 -21.36 29.68 35.29
N GLY A 257 -22.23 29.37 36.26
CA GLY A 257 -22.55 30.25 37.38
C GLY A 257 -23.55 31.37 37.06
N ARG A 258 -23.98 31.54 35.82
CA ARG A 258 -24.98 32.55 35.43
C ARG A 258 -26.36 31.92 35.33
N MET A 259 -27.32 32.49 36.05
CA MET A 259 -28.71 32.06 35.98
C MET A 259 -29.32 32.42 34.63
N ARG A 260 -30.08 31.47 34.08
CA ARG A 260 -30.79 31.52 32.81
C ARG A 260 -32.14 30.82 32.96
N ARG A 261 -33.12 31.24 32.16
CA ARG A 261 -34.43 30.61 32.06
C ARG A 261 -34.59 30.14 30.63
N ILE A 262 -34.94 28.88 30.43
CA ILE A 262 -35.21 28.31 29.11
C ILE A 262 -36.71 27.99 29.06
N PHE A 263 -37.45 28.72 28.23
CA PHE A 263 -38.91 28.58 28.12
C PHE A 263 -39.29 27.27 27.41
N PRO A 264 -40.52 26.75 27.63
CA PRO A 264 -41.03 25.58 26.91
C PRO A 264 -40.90 25.75 25.40
N GLY A 265 -40.37 24.74 24.71
CA GLY A 265 -40.20 24.75 23.25
C GLY A 265 -39.14 25.73 22.72
N SER A 266 -38.39 26.38 23.61
CA SER A 266 -37.26 27.26 23.23
C SER A 266 -35.93 26.57 23.45
N TYR A 267 -34.87 27.20 22.95
CA TYR A 267 -33.50 26.74 23.15
C TYR A 267 -32.59 27.89 23.60
N TYR A 268 -31.41 27.52 24.10
CA TYR A 268 -30.37 28.45 24.50
C TYR A 268 -29.03 28.03 23.90
N ASP A 269 -28.38 28.97 23.23
CA ASP A 269 -27.07 28.79 22.62
C ASP A 269 -25.98 29.45 23.45
N PHE A 270 -24.81 28.84 23.48
CA PHE A 270 -23.62 29.47 24.01
C PHE A 270 -22.34 28.87 23.43
N ASP A 271 -21.27 29.66 23.42
CA ASP A 271 -20.00 29.42 22.71
C ASP A 271 -18.82 29.06 23.64
N ASN A 272 -19.11 28.70 24.88
CA ASN A 272 -18.07 28.38 25.86
C ASN A 272 -17.54 26.94 25.67
N ARG A 273 -16.22 26.76 25.82
CA ARG A 273 -15.52 25.49 25.61
C ARG A 273 -15.82 24.42 26.67
N TYR A 274 -16.23 24.83 27.88
CA TYR A 274 -16.48 23.90 29.00
C TYR A 274 -17.71 24.30 29.83
N PRO A 275 -18.91 24.23 29.27
CA PRO A 275 -20.13 24.45 30.03
C PRO A 275 -20.30 23.47 31.20
N SER A 276 -20.47 24.04 32.38
CA SER A 276 -21.13 23.37 33.49
C SER A 276 -22.57 23.87 33.58
N ILE A 277 -23.52 22.94 33.65
CA ILE A 277 -24.92 23.25 33.89
C ILE A 277 -25.33 22.77 35.28
N ARG A 278 -26.18 23.55 35.95
CA ARG A 278 -26.91 23.16 37.15
C ARG A 278 -28.38 23.46 36.96
N TYR A 279 -29.24 22.56 37.42
CA TYR A 279 -30.69 22.68 37.28
C TYR A 279 -31.39 21.94 38.43
N GLU A 280 -32.65 22.26 38.68
CA GLU A 280 -33.46 21.60 39.69
C GLU A 280 -34.30 20.48 39.07
N SER A 281 -34.43 19.35 39.77
CA SER A 281 -35.28 18.23 39.39
C SER A 281 -35.86 17.62 40.67
N ASN A 282 -37.18 17.73 40.85
CA ASN A 282 -37.91 17.31 42.07
C ASN A 282 -37.32 17.85 43.38
N GLY A 283 -36.98 19.14 43.41
CA GLY A 283 -36.40 19.79 44.60
C GLY A 283 -34.91 19.48 44.80
N GLU A 284 -34.30 18.61 43.99
CA GLU A 284 -32.88 18.32 44.06
C GLU A 284 -32.08 19.09 43.01
N ARG A 285 -30.96 19.68 43.45
CA ARG A 285 -30.02 20.33 42.53
C ARG A 285 -29.15 19.27 41.85
N ARG A 286 -29.21 19.24 40.52
CA ARG A 286 -28.38 18.40 39.66
C ARG A 286 -27.32 19.24 38.97
N SER A 287 -26.18 18.64 38.66
CA SER A 287 -25.10 19.29 37.89
C SER A 287 -24.52 18.33 36.87
N ARG A 288 -24.15 18.85 35.70
CA ARG A 288 -23.53 18.09 34.61
C ARG A 288 -22.53 18.96 33.86
N SER A 289 -21.41 18.39 33.45
CA SER A 289 -20.52 18.98 32.45
C SER A 289 -21.05 18.65 31.06
N LEU A 290 -21.14 19.65 30.19
CA LEU A 290 -21.59 19.48 28.81
C LEU A 290 -20.39 19.55 27.87
N THR A 291 -20.50 18.85 26.75
CA THR A 291 -19.53 18.89 25.65
C THR A 291 -19.84 20.09 24.77
N SER A 292 -18.82 20.90 24.48
CA SER A 292 -18.95 22.02 23.55
C SER A 292 -19.38 21.50 22.17
N GLY A 293 -20.21 22.20 21.40
CA GLY A 293 -20.58 21.76 20.05
C GLY A 293 -21.64 20.67 19.99
N THR A 294 -22.22 20.27 21.12
CA THR A 294 -23.23 19.20 21.20
C THR A 294 -24.63 19.79 21.42
N ARG A 295 -25.66 19.13 20.89
CA ARG A 295 -27.07 19.42 21.20
C ARG A 295 -27.51 18.67 22.44
N TYR A 296 -28.12 19.39 23.36
CA TYR A 296 -28.78 18.82 24.54
C TYR A 296 -30.26 19.14 24.52
N ARG A 297 -31.06 18.30 25.17
CA ARG A 297 -32.45 18.60 25.49
C ARG A 297 -32.74 18.34 26.96
N PHE A 298 -33.54 19.21 27.56
CA PHE A 298 -34.30 18.88 28.75
C PHE A 298 -35.59 18.18 28.36
N TYR A 299 -35.95 17.16 29.12
CA TYR A 299 -37.21 16.44 28.98
C TYR A 299 -37.66 15.93 30.35
N GLU A 300 -38.94 15.61 30.47
CA GLU A 300 -39.48 14.98 31.67
C GLU A 300 -39.61 13.47 31.49
N LYS A 301 -39.21 12.73 32.52
CA LYS A 301 -39.45 11.28 32.61
C LYS A 301 -39.66 10.90 34.06
N ASP A 302 -40.73 10.17 34.34
CA ASP A 302 -41.10 9.73 35.69
C ASP A 302 -41.25 10.93 36.66
N GLY A 303 -41.79 12.04 36.16
CA GLY A 303 -41.94 13.30 36.90
C GLY A 303 -40.60 13.95 37.26
N GLN A 304 -39.50 13.61 36.61
CA GLN A 304 -38.19 14.23 36.82
C GLN A 304 -37.71 14.94 35.55
N VAL A 305 -37.24 16.17 35.70
CA VAL A 305 -36.50 16.87 34.64
C VAL A 305 -35.12 16.23 34.48
N ARG A 306 -34.79 15.84 33.25
CA ARG A 306 -33.50 15.24 32.88
C ARG A 306 -32.93 15.98 31.68
N ILE A 307 -31.61 15.98 31.55
CA ILE A 307 -30.90 16.50 30.38
C ILE A 307 -30.14 15.36 29.71
N GLU A 308 -30.23 15.28 28.38
CA GLU A 308 -29.51 14.30 27.58
C GLU A 308 -29.04 14.89 26.24
N GLU A 309 -28.14 14.17 25.58
CA GLU A 309 -27.73 14.50 24.21
C GLU A 309 -28.88 14.23 23.25
N TYR A 310 -29.10 15.17 22.34
CA TYR A 310 -30.26 15.19 21.48
C TYR A 310 -29.82 14.99 20.03
N ARG A 311 -30.17 13.83 19.48
CA ARG A 311 -29.94 13.53 18.06
C ARG A 311 -30.82 14.41 17.18
N ARG A 312 -30.23 14.95 16.12
CA ARG A 312 -30.90 15.51 14.96
C ARG A 312 -31.85 14.43 14.45
N HIS A 313 -33.16 14.63 14.60
CA HIS A 313 -34.11 13.78 13.91
C HIS A 313 -33.78 13.84 12.42
N SER A 314 -33.48 12.69 11.81
CA SER A 314 -33.24 12.58 10.39
C SER A 314 -34.43 13.18 9.67
N ARG A 315 -34.19 14.27 8.91
CA ARG A 315 -35.10 14.64 7.84
C ARG A 315 -35.15 13.42 6.91
N TRP A 316 -36.31 12.79 6.86
CA TRP A 316 -36.66 11.79 5.85
C TRP A 316 -36.72 12.46 4.48
#